data_AF-A0A315QR47-F1
#
_entry.id   AF-A0A315QR47-F1
#
_cell.length_a   1.000
_cell.length_b   1.000
_cell.length_c   1.000
_cell.angle_alpha   90.00
_cell.angle_beta   90.00
_cell.angle_gamma   90.00
#
_symmetry.space_group_name_H-M   'P 1'
#
loop_
_entity.id
_entity.type
_entity.pdbx_description
1 polymer ?
#
loop_
_entity_poly.entity_id
_entity_poly.type
_entity_poly.pdbx_seq_one_letter_code
_entity_poly.pdbx_strand_id
1 'polypeptide(L)'
;MKKIRDIFSGNEGFTLIELLIVIVILGVLAAIAIPNLGDLTGTANEEVVKANMRTLLTELEAHLAQNDDLSNFTSTQAFNELNNLNGVTLSGDVTGTSGSYSLNVSGTSYSITAKVNGVEYTISNGSLNTSGANSHSFQDLAS
;
A
#
# COMPACT_ATOMS: atom_id res chain seq x y z
N MET A 1 -0.37 -41.83 54.53
CA MET A 1 -0.01 -41.30 53.20
C MET A 1 -0.85 -42.00 52.13
N LYS A 2 -2.10 -41.54 51.92
CA LYS A 2 -3.12 -42.29 51.14
C LYS A 2 -3.84 -41.41 50.11
N LYS A 3 -3.17 -40.35 49.61
CA LYS A 3 -3.82 -39.26 48.86
C LYS A 3 -3.13 -38.84 47.55
N ILE A 4 -2.11 -39.56 47.09
CA ILE A 4 -1.40 -39.26 45.83
C ILE A 4 -1.87 -40.18 44.68
N ARG A 5 -2.40 -41.37 45.01
CA ARG A 5 -2.83 -42.37 44.02
C ARG A 5 -4.11 -42.02 43.27
N ASP A 6 -4.91 -41.09 43.77
CA ASP A 6 -6.20 -40.75 43.14
C ASP A 6 -6.09 -39.69 42.05
N ILE A 7 -4.90 -39.10 41.84
CA ILE A 7 -4.64 -38.11 40.77
C ILE A 7 -4.47 -38.81 39.41
N PHE A 8 -4.08 -40.09 39.38
CA PHE A 8 -3.83 -40.86 38.15
C PHE A 8 -4.95 -41.87 37.80
N SER A 9 -6.04 -41.90 38.56
CA SER A 9 -7.13 -42.87 38.37
C SER A 9 -8.20 -42.43 37.37
N GLY A 10 -8.03 -41.28 36.71
CA GLY A 10 -8.88 -40.78 35.62
C GLY A 10 -8.14 -40.78 34.29
N ASN A 11 -7.64 -41.95 33.86
CA ASN A 11 -6.88 -42.07 32.62
C ASN A 11 -7.82 -42.44 31.46
N GLU A 12 -8.75 -41.53 31.15
CA GLU A 12 -9.58 -41.58 29.94
C GLU A 12 -8.66 -41.31 28.75
N GLY A 13 -8.20 -42.39 28.10
CA GLY A 13 -7.36 -42.30 26.91
C GLY A 13 -8.15 -41.78 25.72
N PHE A 14 -7.58 -40.83 24.99
CA PHE A 14 -8.08 -40.37 23.69
C PHE A 14 -8.32 -41.57 22.76
N THR A 15 -9.50 -41.66 22.18
CA THR A 15 -9.81 -42.69 21.19
C THR A 15 -9.14 -42.36 19.85
N LEU A 16 -8.75 -43.40 19.10
CA LEU A 16 -8.19 -43.22 17.75
C LEU A 16 -9.18 -42.53 16.81
N ILE A 17 -10.48 -42.71 17.03
CA ILE A 17 -11.53 -42.08 16.22
C ILE A 17 -11.66 -40.58 16.52
N GLU A 18 -11.44 -40.15 17.77
CA GLU A 18 -11.38 -38.73 18.14
C GLU A 18 -10.19 -38.04 17.48
N LEU A 19 -9.03 -38.69 17.41
CA LEU A 19 -7.89 -38.10 16.72
C LEU A 19 -8.09 -38.09 15.19
N LEU A 20 -8.79 -39.10 14.64
CA LEU A 20 -9.11 -39.20 13.22
C LEU A 20 -10.07 -38.09 12.76
N ILE A 21 -11.14 -37.81 13.51
CA ILE A 21 -12.07 -36.74 13.12
C ILE A 21 -11.41 -35.35 13.19
N VAL A 22 -10.51 -35.14 14.15
CA VAL A 22 -9.78 -33.87 14.29
C VAL A 22 -8.89 -33.62 13.08
N ILE A 23 -8.10 -34.60 12.62
CA ILE A 23 -7.25 -34.41 11.43
C ILE A 23 -8.07 -34.25 10.15
N VAL A 24 -9.25 -34.89 10.07
CA VAL A 24 -10.17 -34.71 8.94
C VAL A 24 -10.71 -33.28 8.91
N ILE A 25 -11.16 -32.76 10.06
CA ILE A 25 -11.64 -31.37 10.17
C ILE A 25 -10.49 -30.40 9.88
N LEU A 26 -9.29 -30.61 10.44
CA LEU A 26 -8.11 -29.79 10.15
C LEU A 26 -7.72 -29.83 8.67
N GLY A 27 -7.87 -30.98 8.00
CA GLY A 27 -7.64 -31.10 6.55
C GLY A 27 -8.63 -30.31 5.71
N VAL A 28 -9.92 -30.34 6.07
CA VAL A 28 -10.97 -29.53 5.40
C VAL A 28 -10.72 -28.04 5.63
N LEU A 29 -10.43 -27.65 6.87
CA LEU A 29 -10.13 -26.25 7.20
C LEU A 29 -8.88 -25.76 6.47
N ALA A 30 -7.81 -26.56 6.41
CA ALA A 30 -6.59 -26.20 5.70
C ALA A 30 -6.81 -26.01 4.18
N ALA A 31 -7.70 -26.79 3.58
CA ALA A 31 -8.02 -26.68 2.16
C ALA A 31 -8.76 -25.37 1.80
N ILE A 32 -9.59 -24.85 2.72
CA ILE A 32 -10.32 -23.58 2.51
C ILE A 32 -9.58 -22.35 3.06
N ALA A 33 -8.57 -22.54 3.90
CA ALA A 33 -7.95 -21.47 4.70
C ALA A 33 -6.87 -20.64 3.97
N ILE A 34 -6.96 -20.48 2.65
CA ILE A 34 -6.05 -19.57 1.92
C ILE A 34 -6.81 -18.28 1.59
N PRO A 35 -6.68 -17.22 2.42
CA PRO A 35 -7.14 -15.90 2.02
C PRO A 35 -6.28 -15.40 0.84
N ASN A 36 -6.93 -14.92 -0.22
CA ASN A 36 -6.24 -14.32 -1.36
C ASN A 36 -5.70 -12.93 -0.96
N LEU A 37 -4.42 -12.89 -0.54
CA LEU A 37 -3.74 -11.65 -0.13
C LEU A 37 -3.15 -10.85 -1.31
N GLY A 38 -3.18 -11.42 -2.52
CA GLY A 38 -2.59 -10.79 -3.72
C GLY A 38 -3.29 -9.49 -4.09
N ASP A 39 -4.61 -9.52 -4.18
CA ASP A 39 -5.41 -8.35 -4.59
C ASP A 39 -5.41 -7.26 -3.51
N LEU A 40 -5.42 -7.66 -2.23
CA LEU A 40 -5.34 -6.74 -1.09
C LEU A 40 -4.05 -5.91 -1.10
N THR A 41 -2.92 -6.54 -1.44
CA THR A 41 -1.63 -5.84 -1.54
C THR A 41 -1.61 -4.91 -2.75
N GLY A 42 -2.25 -5.30 -3.85
CA GLY A 42 -2.40 -4.46 -5.04
C GLY A 42 -3.16 -3.17 -4.76
N THR A 43 -4.34 -3.26 -4.14
CA THR A 43 -5.15 -2.10 -3.74
C THR A 43 -4.44 -1.25 -2.69
N ALA A 44 -3.80 -1.86 -1.68
CA ALA A 44 -3.07 -1.11 -0.65
C ALA A 44 -1.93 -0.28 -1.24
N ASN A 45 -1.18 -0.82 -2.20
CA ASN A 45 -0.12 -0.08 -2.88
C ASN A 45 -0.68 1.07 -3.72
N GLU A 46 -1.82 0.88 -4.38
CA GLU A 46 -2.47 1.93 -5.16
C GLU A 46 -2.93 3.11 -4.28
N GLU A 47 -3.52 2.81 -3.11
CA GLU A 47 -3.94 3.85 -2.16
C GLU A 47 -2.76 4.63 -1.59
N VAL A 48 -1.64 3.95 -1.28
CA VAL A 48 -0.39 4.62 -0.86
C VAL A 48 0.13 5.54 -1.95
N VAL A 49 0.07 5.11 -3.22
CA VAL A 49 0.51 5.92 -4.36
C VAL A 49 -0.34 7.17 -4.54
N LYS A 50 -1.66 7.02 -4.48
CA LYS A 50 -2.60 8.15 -4.52
C LYS A 50 -2.36 9.12 -3.38
N ALA A 51 -2.14 8.62 -2.16
CA ALA A 51 -1.85 9.44 -0.99
C ALA A 51 -0.57 10.27 -1.18
N ASN A 52 0.52 9.63 -1.62
CA ASN A 52 1.79 10.32 -1.87
C ASN A 52 1.66 11.38 -2.98
N MET A 53 0.93 11.08 -4.06
CA MET A 53 0.71 12.06 -5.14
C MET A 53 -0.06 13.30 -4.67
N ARG A 54 -1.02 13.16 -3.75
CA ARG A 54 -1.73 14.30 -3.15
C ARG A 54 -0.79 15.17 -2.31
N THR A 55 0.05 14.55 -1.50
CA THR A 55 1.03 15.30 -0.69
C THR A 55 1.95 16.11 -1.59
N LEU A 56 2.44 15.52 -2.70
CA LEU A 56 3.25 16.23 -3.69
C LEU A 56 2.48 17.37 -4.37
N LEU A 57 1.21 17.16 -4.70
CA LEU A 57 0.36 18.18 -5.30
C LEU A 57 0.18 19.37 -4.37
N THR A 58 -0.18 19.11 -3.10
CA THR A 58 -0.35 20.16 -2.09
C THR A 58 0.92 20.98 -1.92
N GLU A 59 2.09 20.34 -1.91
CA GLU A 59 3.36 21.03 -1.77
C GLU A 59 3.70 21.89 -3.01
N LEU A 60 3.48 21.36 -4.21
CA LEU A 60 3.65 22.13 -5.45
C LEU A 60 2.75 23.36 -5.49
N GLU A 61 1.48 23.21 -5.12
CA GLU A 61 0.53 24.32 -5.05
C GLU A 61 0.91 25.33 -3.97
N ALA A 62 1.36 24.87 -2.80
CA ALA A 62 1.86 25.72 -1.73
C ALA A 62 3.11 26.50 -2.15
N HIS A 63 4.03 25.88 -2.90
CA HIS A 63 5.22 26.52 -3.41
C HIS A 63 4.89 27.56 -4.50
N LEU A 64 4.00 27.21 -5.43
CA LEU A 64 3.49 28.13 -6.45
C LEU A 64 2.83 29.36 -5.81
N ALA A 65 2.03 29.16 -4.75
CA ALA A 65 1.37 30.26 -4.05
C ALA A 65 2.37 31.19 -3.32
N GLN A 66 3.56 30.71 -2.98
CA GLN A 66 4.58 31.49 -2.26
C GLN A 66 5.59 32.16 -3.19
N ASN A 67 5.95 31.53 -4.30
CA ASN A 67 7.06 31.95 -5.16
C ASN A 67 6.63 32.35 -6.58
N ASP A 68 5.34 32.24 -6.91
CA ASP A 68 4.74 32.48 -8.24
C ASP A 68 5.34 31.64 -9.39
N ASP A 69 6.24 30.70 -9.08
CA ASP A 69 6.99 29.90 -10.04
C ASP A 69 7.55 28.61 -9.40
N LEU A 70 7.74 27.56 -10.20
CA LEU A 70 8.33 26.27 -9.77
C LEU A 70 9.74 26.04 -10.30
N SER A 71 10.36 27.01 -10.98
CA SER A 71 11.71 26.84 -11.55
C SER A 71 12.78 26.42 -10.54
N ASN A 72 12.60 26.76 -9.25
CA ASN A 72 13.49 26.39 -8.15
C ASN A 72 13.00 25.19 -7.33
N PHE A 73 11.81 24.66 -7.64
CA PHE A 73 11.25 23.50 -6.96
C PHE A 73 11.83 22.22 -7.57
N THR A 74 12.74 21.56 -6.85
CA THR A 74 13.38 20.35 -7.37
C THR A 74 12.62 19.10 -6.94
N SER A 75 12.67 18.07 -7.78
CA SER A 75 12.15 16.74 -7.44
C SER A 75 12.72 16.22 -6.11
N THR A 76 13.99 16.48 -5.82
CA THR A 76 14.61 16.14 -4.54
C THR A 76 13.95 16.80 -3.33
N GLN A 77 13.52 18.07 -3.45
CA GLN A 77 12.81 18.77 -2.36
C GLN A 77 11.46 18.10 -2.09
N ALA A 78 10.68 17.85 -3.15
CA ALA A 78 9.38 17.20 -3.06
C ALA A 78 9.45 15.78 -2.45
N PHE A 79 10.47 15.01 -2.82
CA PHE A 79 10.62 13.62 -2.37
C PHE A 79 11.21 13.49 -0.97
N ASN A 80 11.99 14.47 -0.49
CA ASN A 80 12.45 14.48 0.90
C ASN A 80 11.28 14.61 1.89
N GLU A 81 10.24 15.35 1.55
CA GLU A 81 9.06 15.51 2.43
C GLU A 81 8.24 14.22 2.53
N LEU A 82 8.08 13.49 1.41
CA LEU A 82 7.46 12.16 1.42
C LEU A 82 8.25 11.14 2.26
N ASN A 83 9.58 11.18 2.15
CA ASN A 83 10.47 10.29 2.92
C ASN A 83 10.33 10.54 4.43
N ASN A 84 10.12 11.79 4.83
CA ASN A 84 10.02 12.18 6.23
C ASN A 84 8.65 11.88 6.85
N LEU A 85 7.58 11.81 6.04
CA LEU A 85 6.21 11.53 6.50
C LEU A 85 5.90 10.02 6.56
N ASN A 86 6.41 9.24 5.60
CA ASN A 86 6.02 7.84 5.41
C ASN A 86 7.18 6.83 5.52
N GLY A 87 8.40 7.26 5.88
CA GLY A 87 9.57 6.38 5.97
C GLY A 87 9.97 5.73 4.64
N VAL A 88 9.49 6.29 3.53
CA VAL A 88 9.78 5.85 2.17
C VAL A 88 11.20 6.31 1.83
N THR A 89 11.96 5.53 1.05
CA THR A 89 13.26 5.95 0.52
C THR A 89 13.10 6.27 -0.96
N LEU A 90 12.67 7.48 -1.27
CA LEU A 90 12.57 7.99 -2.63
C LEU A 90 13.84 8.80 -2.94
N SER A 91 14.74 8.23 -3.72
CA SER A 91 15.86 8.93 -4.37
C SER A 91 15.71 8.75 -5.87
N GLY A 92 15.98 9.81 -6.64
CA GLY A 92 15.71 9.99 -8.09
C GLY A 92 15.61 8.74 -8.95
N ASP A 93 14.64 8.75 -9.88
CA ASP A 93 14.18 7.59 -10.65
C ASP A 93 13.94 6.36 -9.76
N VAL A 94 12.91 6.45 -8.92
CA VAL A 94 12.58 5.39 -7.96
C VAL A 94 11.96 4.21 -8.69
N THR A 95 12.79 3.28 -9.15
CA THR A 95 12.41 1.88 -9.33
C THR A 95 12.73 1.13 -8.04
N GLY A 96 11.81 1.16 -7.07
CA GLY A 96 11.99 0.45 -5.82
C GLY A 96 10.68 0.42 -5.04
N THR A 97 10.06 -0.76 -5.05
CA THR A 97 8.94 -1.23 -4.21
C THR A 97 7.90 -0.19 -3.78
N SER A 98 6.68 -0.37 -4.33
CA SER A 98 5.43 0.38 -4.09
C SER A 98 5.07 1.49 -5.07
N GLY A 99 5.87 1.72 -6.11
CA GLY A 99 5.49 2.52 -7.29
C GLY A 99 6.55 3.54 -7.68
N SER A 100 6.69 3.79 -8.97
CA SER A 100 7.67 4.76 -9.49
C SER A 100 7.03 6.13 -9.65
N TYR A 101 7.61 7.16 -9.05
CA TYR A 101 7.13 8.55 -9.15
C TYR A 101 8.11 9.39 -9.97
N SER A 102 7.60 10.27 -10.82
CA SER A 102 8.38 11.29 -11.51
C SER A 102 7.67 12.64 -11.41
N LEU A 103 8.44 13.68 -11.10
CA LEU A 103 7.99 15.07 -11.10
C LEU A 103 8.68 15.81 -12.24
N ASN A 104 7.90 16.51 -13.05
CA ASN A 104 8.40 17.47 -14.04
C ASN A 104 7.81 18.84 -13.71
N VAL A 105 8.66 19.87 -13.65
CA VAL A 105 8.24 21.27 -13.41
C VAL A 105 8.83 22.17 -14.49
N SER A 106 8.07 23.16 -14.93
CA SER A 106 8.48 24.13 -15.94
C SER A 106 7.69 25.42 -15.79
N GLY A 107 8.33 26.46 -15.27
CA GLY A 107 7.65 27.71 -14.98
C GLY A 107 6.55 27.46 -13.93
N THR A 108 5.33 27.88 -14.24
CA THR A 108 4.14 27.61 -13.41
C THR A 108 3.52 26.23 -13.64
N SER A 109 4.01 25.47 -14.62
CA SER A 109 3.46 24.16 -14.96
C SER A 109 4.19 23.04 -14.21
N TYR A 110 3.44 22.01 -13.84
CA TYR A 110 3.97 20.79 -13.25
C TYR A 110 3.22 19.56 -13.73
N SER A 111 3.91 18.42 -13.70
CA SER A 111 3.28 17.11 -13.82
C SER A 111 3.89 16.10 -12.84
N ILE A 112 3.04 15.43 -12.07
CA ILE A 112 3.41 14.29 -11.21
C ILE A 112 2.90 13.03 -11.90
N THR A 113 3.78 12.06 -12.18
CA THR A 113 3.39 10.75 -12.70
C THR A 113 3.77 9.68 -11.70
N ALA A 114 2.87 8.72 -11.44
CA ALA A 114 3.14 7.54 -10.64
C ALA A 114 2.72 6.27 -11.37
N LYS A 115 3.50 5.21 -11.24
CA LYS A 115 3.22 3.90 -11.83
C LYS A 115 3.11 2.82 -10.77
N VAL A 116 1.96 2.15 -10.72
CA VAL A 116 1.70 1.02 -9.80
C VAL A 116 0.93 -0.06 -10.54
N ASN A 117 1.35 -1.32 -10.38
CA ASN A 117 0.73 -2.50 -11.03
C ASN A 117 0.50 -2.34 -12.55
N GLY A 118 1.35 -1.57 -13.25
CA GLY A 118 1.25 -1.33 -14.69
C GLY A 118 0.28 -0.21 -15.11
N VAL A 119 -0.41 0.43 -14.16
CA VAL A 119 -1.26 1.60 -14.38
C VAL A 119 -0.46 2.88 -14.11
N GLU A 120 -0.59 3.87 -15.00
CA GLU A 120 0.05 5.18 -14.88
C GLU A 120 -0.98 6.26 -14.50
N TYR A 121 -0.72 6.92 -13.38
CA TYR A 121 -1.48 8.05 -12.85
C TYR A 121 -0.68 9.31 -13.09
N THR A 122 -1.22 10.28 -13.81
CA THR A 122 -0.54 11.57 -14.05
C THR A 122 -1.41 12.72 -13.61
N ILE A 123 -0.89 13.62 -12.78
CA ILE A 123 -1.49 14.92 -12.49
C ILE A 123 -0.70 15.95 -13.29
N SER A 124 -1.36 16.85 -14.01
CA SER A 124 -0.74 17.96 -14.75
C SER A 124 -1.50 19.24 -14.45
N ASN A 125 -0.84 20.24 -13.85
CA ASN A 125 -1.43 21.53 -13.50
C ASN A 125 -2.79 21.40 -12.78
N GLY A 126 -2.89 20.48 -11.82
CA GLY A 126 -4.12 20.21 -11.05
C GLY A 126 -5.15 19.35 -11.78
N SER A 127 -4.91 18.93 -13.03
CA SER A 127 -5.78 18.06 -13.81
C SER A 127 -5.25 16.63 -13.87
N LEU A 128 -6.07 15.63 -13.51
CA LEU A 128 -5.69 14.22 -13.59
C LEU A 128 -5.87 13.67 -15.01
N ASN A 129 -4.81 13.09 -15.56
CA ASN A 129 -4.79 12.25 -16.75
C ASN A 129 -4.37 10.83 -16.34
N THR A 130 -5.23 9.84 -16.62
CA THR A 130 -4.90 8.41 -16.43
C THR A 130 -4.71 7.77 -17.79
N SER A 131 -3.64 7.01 -17.97
CA SER A 131 -3.40 6.23 -19.19
C SER A 131 -3.29 4.75 -18.80
N GLY A 132 -4.35 4.00 -19.09
CA GLY A 132 -4.50 2.58 -18.79
C GLY A 132 -5.97 2.15 -18.88
N ALA A 133 -6.22 0.90 -19.27
CA ALA A 133 -7.57 0.38 -19.54
C ALA A 133 -8.53 0.37 -18.32
N ASN A 134 -8.06 0.73 -17.13
CA ASN A 134 -8.81 0.79 -15.87
C ASN A 134 -8.63 2.17 -15.21
N SER A 135 -8.92 3.24 -15.94
CA SER A 135 -8.86 4.63 -15.46
C SER A 135 -9.97 4.92 -14.45
N HIS A 136 -9.69 4.83 -13.15
CA HIS A 136 -10.56 5.41 -12.13
C HIS A 136 -10.32 6.93 -12.07
N SER A 137 -11.40 7.71 -12.18
CA SER A 137 -11.38 9.16 -12.23
C SER A 137 -11.06 9.77 -10.87
N PHE A 138 -10.43 10.95 -10.85
CA PHE A 138 -10.02 11.70 -9.65
C PHE A 138 -11.16 12.07 -8.68
N GLN A 139 -12.43 11.82 -9.02
CA GLN A 139 -13.56 12.16 -8.14
C GLN A 139 -13.51 11.40 -6.80
N ASP A 140 -12.82 10.24 -6.75
CA ASP A 140 -12.55 9.50 -5.51
C ASP A 140 -11.36 10.04 -4.71
N LEU A 141 -10.62 11.03 -5.23
CA LEU A 141 -9.59 11.73 -4.49
C LEU A 141 -10.13 13.00 -3.77
N ALA A 142 -11.42 13.28 -3.76
CA ALA A 142 -11.97 14.44 -3.04
C ALA A 142 -12.92 14.07 -1.89
N SER A 143 -13.03 12.78 -1.56
CA SER A 143 -13.81 12.29 -0.40
C SER A 143 -12.91 11.67 0.67
#